data_AF-A0A7S3ZND7-F1
#
_entry.id   AF-A0A7S3ZND7-F1
#
_cell.length_a   1.000
_cell.length_b   1.000
_cell.length_c   1.000
_cell.angle_alpha   90.00
_cell.angle_beta   90.00
_cell.angle_gamma   90.00
#
_symmetry.space_group_name_H-M   'P 1'
#
loop_
_entity.id
_entity.type
_entity.pdbx_description
1 polymer ?
#
loop_
_entity_poly.entity_id
_entity_poly.type
_entity_poly.pdbx_seq_one_letter_code
_entity_poly.pdbx_strand_id
1 'polypeptide(L)'
;VDNVTNMSNMFLWAKSFNHPIGAWRVDKVTSMRAMFNGAFAFNQPLNDWRVDKVTDMCGIFMAAKAFNQPLGNWRVDNATNVDNMFEDSAFSHWEDLGDPKLRSQKPSCCAVS
;
A
#
# COMPACT_ATOMS: atom_id res chain seq x y z
N VAL A 1 5.29 0.42 17.42
CA VAL A 1 4.99 -1.00 17.09
C VAL A 1 6.28 -1.61 16.59
N ASP A 2 7.17 -2.07 17.46
CA ASP A 2 8.61 -2.08 17.13
C ASP A 2 9.18 -3.48 16.84
N ASN A 3 8.37 -4.52 17.02
CA ASN A 3 8.75 -5.93 16.82
C ASN A 3 7.74 -6.71 15.96
N VAL A 4 6.79 -6.02 15.32
CA VAL A 4 5.82 -6.69 14.45
C VAL A 4 6.48 -7.01 13.12
N THR A 5 6.37 -8.28 12.72
CA THR A 5 6.86 -8.78 11.44
C THR A 5 5.73 -9.06 10.44
N ASN A 6 4.50 -9.23 10.90
CA ASN A 6 3.34 -9.51 10.06
C ASN A 6 2.19 -8.56 10.38
N MET A 7 1.76 -7.79 9.39
CA MET A 7 0.60 -6.88 9.45
C MET A 7 -0.52 -7.30 8.49
N SER A 8 -0.50 -8.55 8.01
CA SER A 8 -1.51 -9.07 7.09
C SER A 8 -2.91 -8.92 7.64
N ASN A 9 -3.84 -8.47 6.80
CA ASN A 9 -5.27 -8.34 7.08
C ASN A 9 -5.64 -7.46 8.29
N MET A 10 -4.71 -6.67 8.84
CA MET A 10 -4.94 -5.94 10.10
C MET A 10 -6.17 -5.03 10.07
N PHE A 11 -6.47 -4.42 8.92
CA PHE A 11 -7.64 -3.56 8.69
C PHE A 11 -8.48 -4.04 7.50
N LEU A 12 -8.44 -5.35 7.21
CA LEU A 12 -9.26 -5.96 6.18
C LEU A 12 -10.75 -5.70 6.47
N TRP A 13 -11.47 -5.14 5.49
CA TRP A 13 -12.88 -4.75 5.59
C TRP A 13 -13.21 -3.76 6.72
N ALA A 14 -12.22 -3.06 7.28
CA ALA A 14 -12.45 -2.00 8.24
C ALA A 14 -12.93 -0.73 7.50
N LYS A 15 -14.16 -0.79 6.97
CA LYS A 15 -14.70 0.17 5.99
C LYS A 15 -14.57 1.64 6.42
N SER A 16 -14.70 1.93 7.71
CA SER A 16 -14.65 3.27 8.28
C SER A 16 -13.28 3.66 8.85
N PHE A 17 -12.27 2.79 8.79
CA PHE A 17 -10.97 3.05 9.38
C PHE A 17 -10.22 4.14 8.60
N ASN A 18 -9.86 5.22 9.29
CA ASN A 18 -9.07 6.33 8.73
C ASN A 18 -8.25 7.05 9.82
N HIS A 19 -7.78 6.30 10.83
CA HIS A 19 -7.01 6.89 11.93
C HIS A 19 -5.54 7.07 11.54
N PRO A 20 -4.86 8.12 12.04
CA PRO A 20 -3.47 8.40 11.68
C PRO A 20 -2.54 7.27 12.17
N ILE A 21 -1.82 6.68 11.22
CA ILE A 21 -0.84 5.61 11.46
C ILE A 21 0.51 5.88 10.78
N GLY A 22 0.70 7.06 10.19
CA GLY A 22 1.94 7.41 9.48
C GLY A 22 3.20 7.30 10.35
N ALA A 23 3.07 7.49 11.67
CA ALA A 23 4.17 7.38 12.64
C ALA A 23 4.54 5.93 13.03
N TRP A 24 3.88 4.92 12.48
CA TRP A 24 4.18 3.53 12.80
C TRP A 24 5.55 3.12 12.27
N ARG A 25 6.32 2.45 13.14
CA ARG A 25 7.56 1.77 12.74
C ARG A 25 7.22 0.44 12.08
N VAL A 26 7.45 0.34 10.78
CA VAL A 26 7.18 -0.88 9.99
C VAL A 26 8.45 -1.53 9.45
N ASP A 27 9.62 -1.09 9.91
CA ASP A 27 10.93 -1.46 9.36
C ASP A 27 11.40 -2.89 9.61
N LYS A 28 10.58 -3.68 10.30
CA LYS A 28 10.77 -5.12 10.52
C LYS A 28 9.66 -5.98 9.90
N VAL A 29 8.66 -5.34 9.29
CA VAL A 29 7.54 -6.04 8.69
C VAL A 29 8.00 -6.73 7.42
N THR A 30 7.62 -8.00 7.28
CA THR A 30 7.89 -8.84 6.11
C THR A 30 6.62 -9.14 5.32
N SER A 31 5.43 -8.99 5.92
CA SER A 31 4.16 -9.18 5.22
C SER A 31 3.12 -8.12 5.59
N MET A 32 2.52 -7.52 4.56
CA MET A 32 1.43 -6.56 4.65
C MET A 32 0.20 -6.99 3.85
N ARG A 33 0.11 -8.27 3.49
CA ARG A 33 -0.94 -8.81 2.62
C ARG A 33 -2.33 -8.32 3.03
N ALA A 34 -3.05 -7.73 2.09
CA ALA A 34 -4.42 -7.25 2.24
C ALA A 34 -4.67 -6.37 3.49
N MET A 35 -3.65 -5.66 3.98
CA MET A 35 -3.72 -4.91 5.24
C MET A 35 -4.87 -3.90 5.27
N PHE A 36 -5.13 -3.19 4.17
CA PHE A 36 -6.23 -2.22 4.03
C PHE A 36 -7.25 -2.62 2.96
N ASN A 37 -7.30 -3.90 2.58
CA ASN A 37 -8.23 -4.34 1.57
C ASN A 37 -9.68 -4.08 2.03
N GLY A 38 -10.46 -3.35 1.24
CA GLY A 38 -11.83 -2.97 1.58
C GLY A 38 -11.96 -1.96 2.73
N ALA A 39 -10.86 -1.32 3.15
CA ALA A 39 -10.89 -0.18 4.07
C ALA A 39 -11.30 1.10 3.31
N PHE A 40 -12.58 1.19 2.96
CA PHE A 40 -13.10 2.18 2.00
C PHE A 40 -12.75 3.63 2.32
N ALA A 41 -12.76 4.01 3.60
CA ALA A 41 -12.48 5.37 4.05
C ALA A 41 -11.00 5.69 4.28
N PHE A 42 -10.10 4.71 4.15
CA PHE A 42 -8.69 4.87 4.51
C PHE A 42 -7.97 5.77 3.50
N ASN A 43 -7.39 6.88 3.97
CA ASN A 43 -6.64 7.84 3.14
C ASN A 43 -5.57 8.57 3.96
N GLN A 44 -4.82 7.85 4.79
CA GLN A 44 -3.76 8.43 5.63
C GLN A 44 -2.41 8.42 4.91
N PRO A 45 -1.54 9.42 5.17
CA PRO A 45 -0.21 9.46 4.57
C PRO A 45 0.68 8.33 5.10
N LEU A 46 1.27 7.57 4.18
CA LEU A 46 2.16 6.43 4.47
C LEU A 46 3.52 6.54 3.78
N ASN A 47 3.83 7.68 3.16
CA ASN A 47 5.04 7.86 2.36
C ASN A 47 6.32 7.61 3.20
N ASP A 48 6.30 7.90 4.50
CA ASP A 48 7.48 7.73 5.37
C ASP A 48 7.69 6.30 5.86
N TRP A 49 6.81 5.35 5.49
CA TRP A 49 6.97 3.96 5.84
C TRP A 49 8.15 3.32 5.13
N ARG A 50 9.05 2.74 5.93
CA ARG A 50 10.17 1.95 5.43
C ARG A 50 9.74 0.50 5.17
N VAL A 51 9.35 0.22 3.92
CA VAL A 51 8.81 -1.08 3.46
C VAL A 51 9.83 -1.98 2.76
N ASP A 52 11.12 -1.65 2.81
CA ASP A 52 12.19 -2.36 2.08
C ASP A 52 12.33 -3.83 2.45
N LYS A 53 11.80 -4.29 3.59
CA LYS A 53 11.82 -5.70 4.02
C LYS A 53 10.55 -6.48 3.71
N VAL A 54 9.52 -5.83 3.20
CA VAL A 54 8.23 -6.48 2.92
C VAL A 54 8.36 -7.34 1.67
N THR A 55 8.02 -8.62 1.77
CA THR A 55 8.07 -9.58 0.65
C THR A 55 6.68 -9.84 0.06
N ASP A 56 5.62 -9.78 0.87
CA ASP A 56 4.23 -9.94 0.44
C ASP A 56 3.42 -8.65 0.66
N MET A 57 3.07 -8.03 -0.46
CA MET A 57 2.29 -6.79 -0.58
C MET A 57 1.00 -6.99 -1.39
N CYS A 58 0.59 -8.25 -1.56
CA CYS A 58 -0.61 -8.59 -2.32
C CYS A 58 -1.83 -7.84 -1.78
N GLY A 59 -2.46 -7.04 -2.64
CA GLY A 59 -3.72 -6.35 -2.34
C GLY A 59 -3.73 -5.40 -1.14
N ILE A 60 -2.60 -4.78 -0.75
CA ILE A 60 -2.56 -3.88 0.44
C ILE A 60 -3.71 -2.86 0.42
N PHE A 61 -3.94 -2.21 -0.72
CA PHE A 61 -4.95 -1.17 -0.91
C PHE A 61 -6.09 -1.60 -1.84
N MET A 62 -6.25 -2.91 -2.09
CA MET A 62 -7.34 -3.42 -2.93
C MET A 62 -8.68 -2.91 -2.41
N ALA A 63 -9.50 -2.33 -3.27
CA ALA A 63 -10.78 -1.73 -2.91
C ALA A 63 -10.73 -0.65 -1.80
N ALA A 64 -9.57 -0.07 -1.48
CA ALA A 64 -9.46 1.11 -0.62
C ALA A 64 -9.91 2.37 -1.39
N LYS A 65 -11.22 2.55 -1.53
CA LYS A 65 -11.86 3.51 -2.44
C LYS A 65 -11.47 4.98 -2.20
N ALA A 66 -10.98 5.35 -1.02
CA ALA A 66 -10.53 6.71 -0.72
C ALA A 66 -9.01 6.89 -0.79
N PHE A 67 -8.22 5.82 -0.91
CA PHE A 67 -6.77 5.92 -0.80
C PHE A 67 -6.16 6.59 -2.04
N ASN A 68 -5.61 7.78 -1.87
CA ASN A 68 -4.93 8.54 -2.92
C ASN A 68 -3.80 9.40 -2.32
N GLN A 69 -2.92 8.77 -1.52
CA GLN A 69 -1.75 9.43 -0.95
C GLN A 69 -0.49 9.06 -1.74
N PRO A 70 0.52 9.95 -1.80
CA PRO A 70 1.79 9.64 -2.44
C PRO A 70 2.51 8.51 -1.71
N LEU A 71 3.19 7.66 -2.49
CA LEU A 71 4.00 6.53 -2.02
C LEU A 71 5.41 6.54 -2.65
N GLY A 72 5.89 7.71 -3.08
CA GLY A 72 7.13 7.82 -3.85
C GLY A 72 8.39 7.33 -3.14
N ASN A 73 8.39 7.32 -1.81
CA ASN A 73 9.49 6.81 -0.99
C ASN A 73 9.48 5.27 -0.82
N TRP A 74 8.41 4.58 -1.24
CA TRP A 74 8.32 3.13 -1.11
C TRP A 74 9.28 2.44 -2.07
N ARG A 75 10.20 1.65 -1.50
CA ARG A 75 11.13 0.79 -2.22
C ARG A 75 10.71 -0.66 -1.99
N VAL A 76 10.35 -1.36 -3.06
CA VAL A 76 9.79 -2.73 -2.99
C VAL A 76 10.67 -3.73 -3.74
N ASP A 77 11.97 -3.45 -3.76
CA ASP A 77 13.01 -4.30 -4.34
C ASP A 77 12.90 -5.77 -3.86
N ASN A 78 12.57 -5.97 -2.58
CA ASN A 78 12.40 -7.29 -1.95
C ASN A 78 11.00 -7.90 -2.08
N ALA A 79 10.00 -7.15 -2.57
CA ALA A 79 8.66 -7.67 -2.75
C ALA A 79 8.64 -8.72 -3.87
N THR A 80 8.16 -9.91 -3.53
CA THR A 80 7.96 -11.02 -4.49
C THR A 80 6.50 -11.10 -4.95
N ASN A 81 5.58 -10.47 -4.22
CA ASN A 81 4.17 -10.37 -4.59
C ASN A 81 3.66 -8.95 -4.36
N VAL A 82 3.28 -8.28 -5.45
CA VAL A 82 2.67 -6.94 -5.46
C VAL A 82 1.34 -6.95 -6.20
N ASP A 83 0.76 -8.14 -6.40
CA ASP A 83 -0.41 -8.33 -7.25
C ASP A 83 -1.62 -7.60 -6.67
N ASN A 84 -2.39 -6.98 -7.56
CA ASN A 84 -3.65 -6.29 -7.28
C ASN A 84 -3.55 -5.24 -6.16
N MET A 85 -2.36 -4.69 -5.91
CA MET A 85 -2.09 -3.82 -4.77
C MET A 85 -3.02 -2.60 -4.73
N PHE A 86 -3.35 -2.05 -5.90
CA PHE A 86 -4.20 -0.87 -6.08
C PHE A 86 -5.50 -1.18 -6.84
N GLU A 87 -5.80 -2.46 -7.10
CA GLU A 87 -7.00 -2.86 -7.81
C GLU A 87 -8.22 -2.22 -7.13
N ASP A 88 -9.06 -1.57 -7.93
CA ASP A 88 -10.29 -0.96 -7.42
C ASP A 88 -10.09 0.15 -6.37
N SER A 89 -8.89 0.71 -6.23
CA SER A 89 -8.59 1.88 -5.38
C SER A 89 -8.69 3.20 -6.16
N ALA A 90 -8.65 4.33 -5.45
CA ALA A 90 -8.60 5.67 -6.06
C ALA A 90 -7.17 6.16 -6.37
N PHE A 91 -6.16 5.29 -6.24
CA PHE A 91 -4.76 5.69 -6.37
C PHE A 91 -4.45 6.18 -7.79
N SER A 92 -3.92 7.40 -7.88
CA SER A 92 -3.64 8.09 -9.16
C SER A 92 -2.23 8.66 -9.28
N HIS A 93 -1.37 8.45 -8.28
CA HIS A 93 0.00 9.00 -8.20
C HIS A 93 1.05 8.09 -8.86
N TRP A 94 0.77 7.57 -10.06
CA TRP A 94 1.62 6.55 -10.70
C TRP A 94 3.00 7.07 -11.12
N GLU A 95 3.17 8.32 -11.55
CA GLU A 95 4.52 8.86 -11.85
C GLU A 95 5.32 9.21 -10.60
N ASP A 96 4.65 9.42 -9.46
CA ASP A 96 5.34 9.77 -8.21
C ASP A 96 6.00 8.53 -7.58
N LEU A 97 5.64 7.32 -8.02
CA LEU A 97 6.22 6.06 -7.52
C LEU A 97 7.68 5.95 -7.95
N GLY A 98 8.59 5.84 -6.98
CA GLY A 98 10.02 5.61 -7.25
C GLY A 98 10.32 4.23 -7.84
N ASP A 99 9.56 3.20 -7.44
CA ASP A 99 9.82 1.81 -7.78
C ASP A 99 9.07 1.32 -9.06
N PRO A 100 9.79 0.78 -10.08
CA PRO A 100 9.18 0.26 -11.30
C PRO A 100 8.14 -0.85 -11.08
N LYS A 101 8.29 -1.70 -10.06
CA LYS A 101 7.32 -2.79 -9.78
C LYS A 101 5.97 -2.25 -9.33
N LEU A 102 5.95 -1.09 -8.68
CA LEU A 102 4.69 -0.43 -8.32
C LEU A 102 4.10 0.29 -9.54
N ARG A 103 4.93 0.92 -10.37
CA ARG A 103 4.47 1.58 -11.60
C ARG A 103 3.80 0.60 -12.57
N SER A 104 4.21 -0.67 -12.60
CA SER A 104 3.60 -1.69 -13.47
C SER A 104 2.17 -2.09 -13.06
N GLN A 105 1.71 -1.71 -11.86
CA GLN A 105 0.31 -1.91 -11.43
C GLN A 105 -0.66 -0.88 -12.02
N LYS A 106 -0.15 0.13 -12.76
CA LYS A 106 -0.98 1.18 -13.38
C LYS A 106 -2.02 0.55 -14.34
N PRO A 107 -3.32 0.83 -14.17
CA PRO A 107 -4.34 0.33 -15.09
C PRO A 107 -4.11 0.82 -16.52
N SER A 108 -4.41 -0.02 -17.51
CA SER A 108 -4.27 0.29 -18.94
C SER A 108 -5.07 1.54 -19.36
N CYS A 109 -6.21 1.81 -18.73
CA CYS A 109 -7.05 2.98 -18.98
C CYS A 109 -6.39 4.31 -18.58
N CYS A 110 -5.34 4.30 -17.76
CA CYS A 110 -4.65 5.50 -17.28
C CYS A 110 -3.39 5.83 -18.10
N ALA A 111 -3.10 5.09 -19.18
CA ALA A 111 -1.88 5.22 -19.98
C ALA A 111 -1.90 6.36 -21.02
N VAL A 112 -2.76 7.38 -20.87
CA VAL A 112 -2.86 8.48 -21.85
C VAL A 112 -2.77 9.85 -21.17
N SER A 113 -1.63 10.50 -21.38
CA SER A 113 -1.49 11.94 -21.63
C SER A 113 -0.11 12.20 -22.23
#